data_AF-Q1QJM8-F1
#
_entry.id   AF-Q1QJM8-F1
#
_cell.length_a   1.000
_cell.length_b   1.000
_cell.length_c   1.000
_cell.angle_alpha   90.00
_cell.angle_beta   90.00
_cell.angle_gamma   90.00
#
_symmetry.space_group_name_H-M   'P 1'
#
loop_
_entity.id
_entity.type
_entity.pdbx_description
1 polymer ?
#
loop_
_entity_poly.entity_id
_entity_poly.type
_entity_poly.pdbx_seq_one_letter_code
_entity_poly.pdbx_strand_id
1 'polypeptide(L)' 'MADLSPLRRRMIEDMTVRNLSPATQRSYISAVSKFSRYFGRSPDRLELEDVRAFQVHLVSPGLSGISCAGVHNG' A
#
# COMPACT_ATOMS: atom_id res chain seq x y z
N MET A 1 10.25 -2.55 21.08
CA MET A 1 10.34 -2.01 19.71
C MET A 1 10.01 -3.15 18.78
N ALA A 2 8.82 -3.13 18.15
CA ALA A 2 8.45 -4.19 17.22
C ALA A 2 9.40 -4.12 16.02
N ASP A 3 10.18 -5.18 15.83
CA ASP A 3 11.10 -5.30 14.71
C ASP A 3 10.36 -5.05 13.40
N LEU A 4 10.84 -4.10 12.60
CA LEU A 4 10.22 -3.77 11.32
C LEU A 4 10.40 -4.97 10.41
N SER A 5 9.29 -5.58 9.95
CA SER A 5 9.40 -6.70 9.02
C SER A 5 10.26 -6.31 7.81
N PRO A 6 11.10 -7.23 7.27
CA PRO A 6 11.99 -6.92 6.16
C PRO A 6 11.29 -6.27 4.97
N LEU A 7 10.06 -6.68 4.68
CA LEU A 7 9.24 -6.07 3.63
C LEU A 7 8.89 -4.61 3.94
N ARG A 8 8.50 -4.30 5.18
CA ARG A 8 8.15 -2.93 5.58
C ARG A 8 9.35 -1.99 5.43
N ARG A 9 10.56 -2.48 5.74
CA ARG A 9 11.79 -1.72 5.54
C ARG A 9 12.04 -1.42 4.06
N ARG A 10 11.99 -2.45 3.19
CA ARG A 10 12.17 -2.29 1.74
C ARG A 10 11.14 -1.32 1.14
N MET A 11 9.88 -1.42 1.54
CA MET A 11 8.84 -0.48 1.11
C MET A 11 9.17 0.96 1.51
N ILE A 12 9.66 1.20 2.72
CA ILE A 12 10.06 2.55 3.18
C ILE A 12 11.25 3.05 2.37
N GLU A 13 12.26 2.21 2.13
CA GLU A 13 13.45 2.54 1.34
C GLU A 13 13.07 2.91 -0.10
N ASP A 14 12.27 2.09 -0.77
CA ASP A 14 11.79 2.34 -2.14
C ASP A 14 10.98 3.65 -2.23
N MET A 15 10.12 3.92 -1.25
CA MET A 15 9.33 5.15 -1.22
C MET A 15 10.18 6.39 -0.90
N THR A 16 11.23 6.22 -0.10
CA THR A 16 12.19 7.31 0.22
C THR A 16 13.04 7.65 -1.00
N VAL A 17 13.49 6.66 -1.77
CA VAL A 17 14.18 6.88 -3.06
C VAL A 17 13.29 7.67 -4.04
N ARG A 18 11.97 7.46 -3.99
CA ARG A 18 10.98 8.19 -4.79
C ARG A 18 10.57 9.55 -4.20
N ASN A 19 11.22 10.03 -3.14
CA ASN A 19 10.91 11.28 -2.44
C ASN A 19 9.45 11.37 -1.94
N LEU A 20 8.83 10.24 -1.59
CA LEU A 20 7.47 10.25 -1.03
C LEU A 20 7.48 10.73 0.42
N SER A 21 6.55 11.62 0.74
CA SER A 21 6.41 12.16 2.09
C SER A 21 6.18 11.05 3.13
N PRO A 22 6.64 11.22 4.38
CA PRO A 22 6.37 10.24 5.45
C PRO A 22 4.88 9.96 5.67
N ALA A 23 4.00 10.94 5.40
CA ALA A 23 2.56 10.75 5.47
C ALA A 23 2.05 9.80 4.36
N THR A 24 2.56 9.96 3.15
CA THR A 24 2.29 9.06 2.01
C THR A 24 2.82 7.66 2.29
N GLN A 25 4.03 7.53 2.85
CA GLN A 25 4.62 6.25 3.22
C GLN A 25 3.74 5.48 4.21
N ARG A 26 3.27 6.14 5.28
CA ARG A 26 2.36 5.53 6.27
C ARG A 26 1.06 5.07 5.63
N SER A 27 0.51 5.87 4.72
CA SER A 27 -0.73 5.56 4.01
C SER A 27 -0.57 4.32 3.13
N TYR A 28 0.54 4.23 2.39
CA TYR A 28 0.88 3.07 1.56
C TYR A 28 1.09 1.80 2.40
N ILE A 29 1.84 1.88 3.51
CA ILE A 29 2.05 0.73 4.39
C ILE A 29 0.72 0.27 5.00
N SER A 30 -0.16 1.21 5.39
CA SER A 30 -1.50 0.89 5.87
C SER A 30 -2.34 0.18 4.80
N ALA A 31 -2.26 0.64 3.54
CA ALA A 31 -2.95 0.01 2.42
C ALA A 31 -2.46 -1.44 2.20
N VAL A 32 -1.15 -1.69 2.22
CA VAL A 32 -0.59 -3.04 2.09
C VAL A 32 -0.94 -3.94 3.28
N SER A 33 -1.03 -3.38 4.49
CA SER A 33 -1.52 -4.13 5.65
C SER A 33 -2.99 -4.53 5.50
N LYS A 34 -3.85 -3.65 4.97
CA LYS A 34 -5.25 -3.97 4.66
C LYS A 34 -5.37 -5.02 3.55
N PHE A 35 -4.54 -4.90 2.52
CA PHE A 35 -4.45 -5.85 1.41
C PHE A 35 -4.08 -7.25 1.90
N SER A 36 -2.99 -7.38 2.67
CA SER A 36 -2.60 -8.65 3.28
C SER A 36 -3.70 -9.24 4.17
N ARG A 37 -4.38 -8.40 4.96
CA ARG A 37 -5.49 -8.84 5.80
C ARG A 37 -6.70 -9.32 5.00
N TYR A 38 -6.98 -8.73 3.83
CA TYR A 38 -8.08 -9.16 2.95
C TYR A 38 -7.87 -10.57 2.42
N PHE A 39 -6.64 -10.92 2.01
CA PHE A 39 -6.32 -12.26 1.53
C PHE A 39 -5.93 -13.25 2.64
N GLY A 40 -5.66 -12.76 3.86
CA GLY A 40 -5.14 -13.57 4.96
C GLY A 40 -3.75 -14.16 4.66
N ARG A 41 -3.01 -13.58 3.71
CA ARG A 41 -1.71 -14.06 3.23
C ARG A 41 -0.66 -12.99 3.44
N SER A 42 0.59 -13.45 3.61
CA SER A 42 1.71 -12.54 3.71
C SER A 42 1.86 -11.78 2.38
N PRO A 43 2.08 -10.46 2.41
CA PRO A 43 2.17 -9.63 1.21
C PRO A 43 3.34 -10.01 0.28
N ASP A 44 4.35 -10.75 0.76
CA ASP A 44 5.40 -11.37 -0.07
C ASP A 44 4.90 -12.53 -0.95
N ARG A 45 3.71 -13.09 -0.66
CA ARG A 45 3.06 -14.16 -1.43
C ARG A 45 1.88 -13.68 -2.27
N LEU A 46 1.62 -12.37 -2.29
CA LEU A 46 0.53 -11.79 -3.07
C LEU A 46 1.08 -11.30 -4.39
N GLU A 47 0.40 -11.67 -5.47
CA GLU A 47 0.83 -11.38 -6.84
C GLU A 47 0.00 -10.27 -7.47
N LEU A 48 0.35 -9.89 -8.70
CA LEU A 48 -0.34 -8.83 -9.43
C LEU A 48 -1.84 -9.12 -9.63
N GLU A 49 -2.22 -10.40 -9.72
CA GLU A 49 -3.61 -10.84 -9.84
C GLU A 49 -4.42 -10.51 -8.58
N ASP A 50 -3.83 -10.70 -7.39
CA ASP A 50 -4.44 -10.32 -6.12
C ASP A 50 -4.63 -8.80 -6.03
N VAL A 51 -3.65 -8.03 -6.54
CA VAL A 51 -3.74 -6.56 -6.60
C VAL A 51 -4.94 -6.13 -7.43
N ARG A 52 -5.16 -6.76 -8.59
CA ARG A 52 -6.33 -6.47 -9.44
C ARG A 52 -7.64 -6.81 -8.70
N ALA A 53 -7.73 -7.97 -8.06
CA ALA A 53 -8.92 -8.37 -7.31
C ALA A 53 -9.23 -7.39 -6.15
N PHE A 54 -8.19 -6.91 -5.47
CA PHE A 54 -8.36 -5.90 -4.42
C PHE A 54 -8.75 -4.53 -4.97
N GLN A 55 -8.21 -4.11 -6.11
CA GLN A 55 -8.65 -2.87 -6.76
C GLN A 55 -10.12 -2.92 -7.13
N VAL A 56 -10.62 -4.05 -7.66
CA VAL A 56 -12.06 -4.25 -7.92
C VAL A 56 -12.88 -4.17 -6.62
N HIS A 57 -12.39 -4.77 -5.54
CA HIS A 57 -13.01 -4.66 -4.21
C HIS A 57 -13.08 -3.20 -3.71
N LEU A 58 -12.03 -2.41 -3.95
CA LEU A 58 -11.95 -1.00 -3.56
C LEU A 58 -12.81 -0.07 -4.41
N VAL A 59 -13.03 -0.42 -5.69
CA VAL A 59 -13.84 0.35 -6.65
C VAL A 59 -15.35 0.08 -6.49
N SER A 60 -15.74 -0.95 -5.73
CA SER A 60 -17.13 -1.11 -5.30
C SER A 60 -17.56 0.10 -4.46
N PRO A 61 -18.80 0.63 -4.62
CA PRO A 61 -19.18 2.02 -4.30
C PRO A 61 -19.23 2.42 -2.80
N GLY A 62 -18.37 1.87 -1.93
CA GLY A 62 -18.30 2.18 -0.51
C GLY A 62 -16.99 2.77 0.00
N LEU A 63 -15.90 2.82 -0.79
CA LEU A 63 -14.57 3.20 -0.31
C LEU A 63 -13.91 4.32 -1.13
N SER A 64 -14.62 5.44 -1.24
CA SER A 64 -14.14 6.75 -1.74
C SER A 64 -13.08 7.39 -0.82
N GLY A 65 -12.00 6.67 -0.51
CA GLY A 65 -10.97 7.11 0.45
C GLY A 65 -9.53 6.99 -0.05
N ILE A 66 -9.28 6.31 -1.17
CA ILE A 66 -7.96 6.34 -1.82
C ILE A 66 -8.01 7.48 -2.83
N SER A 67 -8.18 8.71 -2.32
CA SER A 67 -7.87 9.88 -3.11
C SER A 67 -6.36 9.82 -3.34
N CYS A 68 -5.97 9.41 -4.54
CA CYS A 68 -4.62 9.50 -5.04
C CYS A 68 -4.21 10.97 -4.90
N ALA A 69 -3.43 11.29 -3.87
CA ALA A 69 -3.02 12.66 -3.60
C ALA A 69 -2.11 13.12 -4.74
N GLY A 70 -2.69 13.96 -5.60
CA GLY A 70 -2.09 14.89 -6.56
C GLY A 70 -0.61 14.69 -6.88
N VAL A 71 -0.35 14.00 -7.99
CA VAL A 71 0.76 14.37 -8.88
C VAL A 71 0.25 15.41 -9.88
N HIS A 72 -0.03 16.62 -9.39
CA HIS A 72 -0.06 17.77 -10.28
C HIS A 72 1.39 18.22 -10.45
N ASN A 73 1.98 17.79 -11.56
CA ASN A 73 3.25 18.28 -12.07
C ASN A 73 3.06 19.76 -12.46
N GLY A 74 3.80 20.64 -11.79
CA GLY A 74 4.16 21.95 -12.32
C GLY A 74 5.51 21.86 -13.04
#